data_AF-A0A6B1HRN3-F1
#
_entry.id   AF-A0A6B1HRN3-F1
#
_cell.length_a   1.000
_cell.length_b   1.000
_cell.length_c   1.000
_cell.angle_alpha   90.00
_cell.angle_beta   90.00
_cell.angle_gamma   90.00
#
_symmetry.space_group_name_H-M   'P 1'
#
loop_
_entity.id
_entity.type
_entity.pdbx_description
1 polymer ?
#
loop_
_entity_poly.entity_id
_entity_poly.type
_entity_poly.pdbx_seq_one_letter_code
_entity_poly.pdbx_strand_id
1 'polypeptide(L)' 'MAQRKKIAAIITEYRVPAHADVIVGKFIKGFPTDEGMQEPQVDIASMYLDQIPDNDIGLQVSKEYD' A
#
# COMPACT_ATOMS: atom_id res chain seq x y z
N MET A 1 19.43 14.86 0.11
CA MET A 1 18.13 14.32 0.59
C MET A 1 18.45 13.07 1.39
N ALA A 2 18.07 12.98 2.67
CA ALA A 2 18.18 11.72 3.40
C ALA A 2 17.33 10.66 2.68
N GLN A 3 17.80 9.43 2.60
CA GLN A 3 17.05 8.34 1.95
C GLN A 3 15.70 8.16 2.65
N ARG A 4 14.60 8.13 1.87
CA ARG A 4 13.25 7.82 2.39
C ARG A 4 13.29 6.50 3.14
N LYS A 5 12.66 6.45 4.32
CA LYS A 5 12.62 5.22 5.11
C LYS A 5 11.84 4.15 4.36
N LYS A 6 12.28 2.91 4.48
CA LYS A 6 11.62 1.75 3.87
C LYS A 6 10.84 0.97 4.93
N ILE A 7 9.61 0.60 4.61
CA ILE A 7 8.74 -0.22 5.45
C ILE A 7 8.27 -1.47 4.69
N ALA A 8 7.89 -2.50 5.44
CA ALA A 8 7.22 -3.67 4.90
C ALA A 8 5.75 -3.68 5.35
N ALA A 9 4.83 -4.04 4.46
CA ALA A 9 3.45 -4.28 4.83
C ALA A 9 3.23 -5.79 5.02
N ILE A 10 2.75 -6.19 6.19
CA ILE A 10 2.36 -7.57 6.49
C ILE A 10 0.86 -7.55 6.77
N ILE A 11 0.08 -8.15 5.87
CA ILE A 11 -1.38 -8.03 5.86
C ILE A 11 -2.03 -9.38 5.52
N THR A 12 -3.27 -9.57 5.94
CA THR A 12 -3.99 -10.83 5.73
C THR A 12 -4.48 -10.97 4.29
N GLU A 13 -5.18 -9.97 3.76
CA GLU A 13 -5.71 -9.94 2.40
C GLU A 13 -5.67 -8.50 1.88
N TYR A 14 -5.63 -8.32 0.55
CA TYR A 14 -5.65 -6.99 -0.07
C TYR A 14 -6.70 -6.95 -1.17
N ARG A 15 -7.87 -6.38 -0.84
CA ARG A 15 -9.01 -6.22 -1.76
C ARG A 15 -9.75 -4.93 -1.41
N VAL A 16 -10.53 -4.39 -2.34
CA VAL A 16 -11.41 -3.26 -2.04
C VAL A 16 -12.69 -3.76 -1.36
N PRO A 17 -13.21 -3.12 -0.28
CA PRO A 17 -12.63 -2.03 0.52
C PRO A 17 -12.09 -2.54 1.88
N ALA A 18 -11.12 -3.46 1.87
CA ALA A 18 -10.53 -3.98 3.10
C ALA A 18 -9.74 -2.88 3.84
N HIS A 19 -9.57 -3.03 5.15
CA HIS A 19 -8.75 -2.11 5.95
C HIS A 19 -7.31 -2.01 5.42
N ALA A 20 -6.77 -3.12 4.90
CA ALA A 20 -5.47 -3.13 4.27
C ALA A 20 -5.42 -2.20 3.05
N ASP A 21 -6.42 -2.20 2.17
CA ASP A 21 -6.55 -1.27 1.03
C ASP A 21 -6.53 0.19 1.49
N VAL A 22 -7.34 0.53 2.49
CA VAL A 22 -7.43 1.91 3.01
C VAL A 22 -6.13 2.39 3.66
N ILE A 23 -5.37 1.50 4.31
CA ILE A 23 -4.13 1.87 5.01
C ILE A 23 -2.93 1.81 4.07
N VAL A 24 -2.65 0.64 3.49
CA VAL A 24 -1.48 0.41 2.63
C VAL A 24 -1.61 1.27 1.37
N GLY A 25 -2.82 1.39 0.80
CA GLY A 25 -3.08 2.25 -0.35
C GLY A 25 -2.65 3.70 -0.13
N LYS A 26 -2.75 4.24 1.10
CA LYS A 26 -2.25 5.59 1.42
C LYS A 26 -0.74 5.69 1.41
N PHE A 27 -0.04 4.64 1.84
CA PHE A 27 1.42 4.58 1.79
C PHE A 27 1.96 4.33 0.36
N ILE A 28 1.12 3.86 -0.56
CA ILE A 28 1.44 3.71 -1.99
C ILE A 28 1.10 5.00 -2.76
N LYS A 29 -0.12 5.51 -2.62
CA LYS A 29 -0.70 6.56 -3.46
C LYS A 29 -0.69 7.97 -2.84
N GLY A 30 -0.49 8.05 -1.53
CA GLY A 30 -0.62 9.29 -0.76
C GLY A 30 -1.91 9.38 0.04
N PHE A 31 -1.95 10.39 0.91
CA PHE A 31 -2.99 10.63 1.88
C PHE A 31 -3.90 11.76 1.39
N PRO A 32 -5.18 11.49 1.10
CA PRO A 32 -6.13 12.55 0.82
C PRO A 32 -6.40 13.36 2.09
N THR A 33 -6.27 14.67 1.99
CA THR A 33 -6.59 15.65 3.04
C THR A 33 -7.43 16.78 2.45
N ASP A 34 -7.97 17.64 3.32
CA ASP A 34 -8.75 18.80 2.89
C ASP A 34 -7.93 19.80 2.04
N GLU A 35 -6.60 19.74 2.15
CA GLU A 35 -5.65 20.59 1.42
C GLU A 35 -5.11 19.93 0.14
N GLY A 36 -5.55 18.70 -0.18
CA GLY A 36 -5.15 17.96 -1.37
C GLY A 36 -4.53 16.59 -1.04
N MET A 37 -3.64 16.10 -1.91
CA MET A 37 -2.95 14.83 -1.69
C MET A 37 -1.59 15.07 -1.05
N GLN A 38 -1.39 14.55 0.16
CA GLN A 38 -0.07 14.50 0.78
C GLN A 38 0.68 13.25 0.35
N GLU A 39 1.90 13.41 -0.15
CA GLU A 39 2.73 12.28 -0.54
C GLU A 39 3.16 11.43 0.68
N PRO A 40 3.32 10.11 0.53
CA PRO A 40 3.93 9.28 1.57
C PRO A 40 5.35 9.76 1.85
N GLN A 41 5.78 9.70 3.12
CA GLN A 41 7.16 10.02 3.53
C GLN A 41 8.08 8.79 3.63
N VAL A 42 7.54 7.62 3.29
CA VAL A 42 8.21 6.31 3.34
C VAL A 42 7.91 5.55 2.05
N ASP A 43 8.71 4.53 1.79
CA ASP A 43 8.52 3.63 0.66
C ASP A 43 8.15 2.24 1.17
N ILE A 44 7.17 1.61 0.53
CA ILE A 44 6.88 0.20 0.78
C ILE A 44 7.88 -0.62 -0.03
N ALA A 45 8.76 -1.33 0.67
CA ALA A 45 9.80 -2.15 0.04
C ALA A 45 9.35 -3.59 -0.23
N SER A 46 8.33 -4.06 0.48
CA SER A 46 7.78 -5.41 0.31
C SER A 46 6.38 -5.50 0.90
N MET A 47 5.54 -6.36 0.31
CA MET A 47 4.23 -6.72 0.84
C MET A 47 4.16 -8.24 1.04
N TYR A 48 3.71 -8.68 2.21
CA TYR A 48 3.31 -10.06 2.49
C TYR A 48 1.79 -10.13 2.58
N LEU A 49 1.19 -11.06 1.82
CA LEU A 49 -0.23 -11.39 1.83
C LEU A 49 -0.38 -12.79 2.41
N ASP A 50 -1.10 -12.92 3.52
CA ASP A 50 -1.39 -14.24 4.12
C ASP A 50 -2.38 -15.06 3.29
N GLN A 51 -3.30 -14.37 2.60
CA GLN A 51 -4.38 -14.95 1.82
C GLN A 51 -4.52 -14.19 0.49
N ILE A 52 -4.82 -14.93 -0.58
CA ILE A 52 -5.07 -14.40 -1.92
C ILE A 52 -6.48 -14.85 -2.32
N PRO A 53 -7.54 -14.10 -1.95
CA PRO A 53 -8.91 -14.42 -2.37
C PRO A 53 -9.12 -14.14 -3.86
N ASP A 54 -10.20 -14.65 -4.44
CA ASP A 54 -10.52 -14.47 -5.88
C ASP A 54 -10.64 -13.00 -6.31
N ASN A 55 -10.93 -12.09 -5.38
CA ASN A 55 -11.04 -10.65 -5.59
C ASN A 55 -9.83 -9.86 -5.06
N ASP A 56 -8.68 -10.52 -4.89
CA ASP A 56 -7.42 -9.87 -4.56
C ASP A 56 -7.05 -8.80 -5.59
N ILE A 57 -6.52 -7.69 -5.10
CA ILE A 57 -5.88 -6.65 -5.92
C ILE A 57 -4.37 -6.53 -5.62
N GLY A 58 -3.86 -7.24 -4.62
CA GLY A 58 -2.48 -7.13 -4.12
C GLY A 58 -1.45 -7.57 -5.14
N LEU A 59 -1.70 -8.66 -5.84
CA LEU A 59 -0.78 -9.12 -6.89
C LEU A 59 -0.71 -8.16 -8.08
N GLN A 60 -1.83 -7.53 -8.44
CA GLN A 60 -1.84 -6.52 -9.49
C GLN A 60 -1.07 -5.27 -9.06
N VAL A 61 -1.35 -4.77 -7.86
CA VAL A 61 -0.64 -3.60 -7.31
C VAL A 61 0.86 -3.89 -7.20
N SER A 62 1.27 -5.07 -6.74
CA SER A 62 2.69 -5.42 -6.67
C SER A 62 3.38 -5.33 -8.04
N LYS A 63 2.71 -5.71 -9.14
CA LYS A 63 3.28 -5.63 -10.50
C LYS A 63 3.37 -4.21 -11.05
N GLU A 64 2.48 -3.32 -10.60
CA GLU A 64 2.48 -1.91 -11.03
C GLU A 64 3.64 -1.12 -10.41
N TYR A 65 4.15 -1.56 -9.25
CA TYR A 65 5.16 -0.87 -8.45
C TYR A 65 6.48 -1.65 -8.28
N ASP A 66 6.72 -2.71 -9.07
CA ASP A 66 7.98 -3.48 -9.12
C ASP A 66 9.05 -2.75 -9.97
#